data_AF-A0A930UZG5-F1
#
_entry.id   AF-A0A930UZG5-F1
#
_cell.length_a   1.000
_cell.length_b   1.000
_cell.length_c   1.000
_cell.angle_alpha   90.00
_cell.angle_beta   90.00
_cell.angle_gamma   90.00
#
_symmetry.space_group_name_H-M   'P 1'
#
loop_
_entity.id
_entity.type
_entity.pdbx_description
1 polymer ?
#
loop_
_entity_poly.entity_id
_entity_poly.type
_entity_poly.pdbx_seq_one_letter_code
_entity_poly.pdbx_strand_id
1 'polypeptide(L)'
;MSTNKRAVPGRDDLAEIKLRRRRENLLFTHTRVAALAAEFRSHGLSDDALELYLLQLQVEQVIADEFPDEFEDLVAEWAETEARAEHHPASSSPTCGLCVAIAHDHAARTWPRAA
;
A
#
# COMPACT_ATOMS: atom_id res chain seq x y z
N MET A 1 -24.21 28.61 33.20
CA MET A 1 -24.87 27.34 32.83
C MET A 1 -23.82 26.44 32.22
N SER A 2 -23.30 25.49 33.00
CA SER A 2 -22.27 24.54 32.54
C SER A 2 -22.96 23.36 31.89
N THR A 3 -22.79 23.19 30.58
CA THR A 3 -23.27 22.02 29.85
C THR A 3 -22.30 20.87 30.07
N ASN A 4 -22.48 20.16 31.18
CA ASN A 4 -21.84 18.87 31.40
C ASN A 4 -22.37 17.91 30.33
N LYS A 5 -21.61 17.78 29.22
CA LYS A 5 -21.77 16.69 28.26
C LYS A 5 -21.40 15.41 29.02
N ARG A 6 -22.41 14.75 29.60
CA ARG A 6 -22.27 13.40 30.16
C ARG A 6 -21.63 12.52 29.09
N ALA A 7 -20.47 11.94 29.41
CA ALA A 7 -19.86 10.90 28.60
C ALA A 7 -20.90 9.79 28.39
N VAL A 8 -21.16 9.47 27.12
CA VAL A 8 -22.04 8.35 26.77
C VAL A 8 -21.18 7.09 26.85
N PRO A 9 -21.49 6.13 27.73
CA PRO A 9 -20.73 4.89 27.83
C PRO A 9 -20.65 4.19 26.46
N GLY A 10 -19.44 3.83 26.02
CA GLY A 10 -19.17 3.20 24.71
C GLY A 10 -18.86 4.17 23.54
N ARG A 11 -18.95 5.49 23.75
CA ARG A 11 -18.53 6.49 22.74
C ARG A 11 -17.00 6.56 22.63
N ASP A 12 -16.31 6.42 23.75
CA ASP A 12 -14.84 6.44 23.80
C ASP A 12 -14.28 5.18 23.11
N ASP A 13 -14.90 4.01 23.31
CA ASP A 13 -14.60 2.77 22.58
C ASP A 13 -14.80 2.93 21.06
N LEU A 14 -15.86 3.61 20.63
CA LEU A 14 -16.11 3.83 19.19
C LEU A 14 -15.06 4.76 18.57
N ALA A 15 -14.62 5.80 19.30
CA ALA A 15 -13.58 6.70 18.84
C ALA A 15 -12.25 5.97 18.68
N GLU A 16 -11.87 5.16 19.67
CA GLU A 16 -10.66 4.32 19.63
C GLU A 16 -10.72 3.29 18.49
N ILE A 17 -11.85 2.60 18.31
CA ILE A 17 -12.04 1.63 17.21
C ILE A 17 -11.87 2.31 15.85
N LYS A 18 -12.43 3.52 15.68
CA LYS A 18 -12.31 4.27 14.43
C LYS A 18 -10.87 4.72 14.18
N LEU A 19 -10.17 5.18 15.22
CA LEU A 19 -8.78 5.60 15.12
C LEU A 19 -7.88 4.42 14.74
N ARG A 20 -8.04 3.27 15.40
CA ARG A 20 -7.33 2.03 15.07
C ARG A 20 -7.58 1.58 13.64
N ARG A 21 -8.83 1.58 13.18
CA ARG A 21 -9.17 1.25 11.78
C ARG A 21 -8.57 2.24 10.80
N ARG A 22 -8.55 3.53 11.13
CA ARG A 22 -7.94 4.56 10.28
C ARG A 22 -6.45 4.30 10.12
N ARG A 23 -5.74 4.03 11.23
CA ARG A 23 -4.34 3.63 11.24
C ARG A 23 -4.10 2.39 10.37
N GLU A 24 -4.83 1.30 10.61
CA GLU A 24 -4.71 0.05 9.85
C GLU A 24 -4.94 0.25 8.35
N ASN A 25 -5.96 1.03 7.98
CA ASN A 25 -6.25 1.31 6.58
C ASN A 25 -5.18 2.16 5.91
N LEU A 26 -4.62 3.16 6.60
CA LEU A 26 -3.53 3.98 6.05
C LEU A 26 -2.27 3.14 5.82
N LEU A 27 -1.86 2.34 6.81
CA LEU A 27 -0.71 1.45 6.69
C LEU A 27 -0.90 0.42 5.56
N PHE A 28 -2.08 -0.19 5.48
CA PHE A 28 -2.42 -1.10 4.38
C PHE A 28 -2.36 -0.39 3.01
N THR A 29 -2.89 0.82 2.93
CA THR A 29 -2.91 1.61 1.68
C THR A 29 -1.49 1.96 1.25
N HIS A 30 -0.65 2.45 2.17
CA HIS A 30 0.76 2.73 1.93
C HIS A 30 1.47 1.50 1.33
N THR A 31 1.42 0.37 2.04
CA THR A 31 2.08 -0.88 1.61
C THR A 31 1.61 -1.30 0.21
N ARG A 32 0.30 -1.18 -0.06
CA ARG A 32 -0.25 -1.59 -1.35
C ARG A 32 0.18 -0.67 -2.49
N VAL A 33 0.17 0.65 -2.28
CA VAL A 33 0.56 1.64 -3.29
C VAL A 33 2.05 1.59 -3.56
N ALA A 34 2.88 1.50 -2.51
CA ALA A 34 4.34 1.38 -2.62
C ALA A 34 4.75 0.13 -3.42
N ALA A 35 4.14 -1.02 -3.12
CA ALA A 35 4.38 -2.24 -3.89
C ALA A 35 3.97 -2.09 -5.37
N LEU A 36 2.81 -1.49 -5.65
CA LEU A 36 2.37 -1.26 -7.02
C LEU A 36 3.30 -0.30 -7.78
N ALA A 37 3.77 0.77 -7.14
CA ALA A 37 4.72 1.69 -7.73
C ALA A 37 6.03 0.97 -8.12
N ALA A 38 6.56 0.11 -7.23
CA ALA A 38 7.75 -0.69 -7.50
C ALA A 38 7.56 -1.70 -8.64
N GLU A 39 6.41 -2.38 -8.68
CA GLU A 39 6.06 -3.27 -9.80
C GLU A 39 5.97 -2.51 -11.11
N PHE A 40 5.35 -1.33 -11.12
CA PHE A 40 5.17 -0.52 -12.32
C PHE A 40 6.52 0.00 -12.86
N ARG A 41 7.44 0.42 -11.98
CA ARG A 41 8.83 0.75 -12.36
C ARG A 41 9.55 -0.45 -12.97
N SER A 42 9.41 -1.62 -12.35
CA SER A 42 10.01 -2.88 -12.85
C SER A 42 9.54 -3.24 -14.26
N HIS A 43 8.37 -2.76 -14.67
CA HIS A 43 7.76 -3.01 -15.98
C HIS A 43 7.76 -1.79 -16.93
N GLY A 44 8.49 -0.72 -16.59
CA GLY A 44 8.66 0.46 -17.46
C GLY A 44 7.42 1.33 -17.60
N LEU A 45 6.44 1.20 -16.70
CA LEU A 45 5.22 2.02 -16.65
C LEU A 45 5.48 3.31 -15.84
N SER A 46 6.43 4.12 -16.29
CA SER A 46 7.01 5.21 -15.48
C SER A 46 6.03 6.32 -15.10
N ASP A 47 5.09 6.67 -15.99
CA ASP A 47 4.11 7.73 -15.70
C ASP A 47 3.14 7.29 -14.60
N ASP A 48 2.57 6.09 -14.75
CA ASP A 48 1.69 5.48 -13.74
C ASP A 48 2.44 5.22 -12.42
N ALA A 49 3.72 4.82 -12.49
CA ALA A 49 4.56 4.64 -11.31
C ALA A 49 4.78 5.95 -10.55
N LEU A 50 4.94 7.08 -11.27
CA LEU A 50 5.07 8.40 -10.66
C LEU A 50 3.78 8.81 -9.96
N GLU A 51 2.61 8.58 -10.57
CA GLU A 51 1.32 8.86 -9.94
C GLU A 51 1.13 8.06 -8.64
N LEU A 52 1.48 6.77 -8.66
CA LEU A 52 1.45 5.92 -7.47
C LEU A 52 2.43 6.38 -6.40
N TYR A 53 3.65 6.78 -6.79
CA TYR A 53 4.62 7.31 -5.84
C TYR A 53 4.15 8.62 -5.19
N LEU A 54 3.53 9.53 -5.96
CA LEU A 54 2.93 10.74 -5.39
C LEU A 54 1.79 10.42 -4.41
N LEU A 55 0.95 9.43 -4.73
CA LEU A 55 -0.09 8.95 -3.82
C LEU A 55 0.51 8.34 -2.55
N GLN A 56 1.60 7.57 -2.67
CA GLN A 56 2.32 7.04 -1.52
C GLN A 56 2.77 8.17 -0.59
N LEU A 57 3.45 9.20 -1.11
CA LEU A 57 3.89 10.35 -0.31
C LEU A 57 2.74 11.08 0.39
N GLN A 58 1.57 11.17 -0.27
CA GLN A 58 0.38 11.75 0.36
C GLN A 58 -0.13 10.90 1.53
N VAL A 59 -0.11 9.58 1.40
CA VAL A 59 -0.49 8.67 2.49
C VAL A 59 0.52 8.75 3.64
N GLU A 60 1.82 8.78 3.33
CA GLU A 60 2.89 8.96 4.32
C GLU A 60 2.73 10.26 5.10
N GLN A 61 2.40 11.37 4.42
CA GLN A 61 2.13 12.64 5.10
C GLN A 61 0.94 12.54 6.06
N VAL A 62 -0.14 11.87 5.66
CA VAL A 62 -1.31 11.67 6.55
C VAL A 62 -0.93 10.79 7.76
N ILE A 63 -0.07 9.79 7.57
CA ILE A 63 0.44 8.97 8.69
C ILE A 63 1.33 9.83 9.59
N ALA A 64 2.26 10.62 9.06
CA ALA A 64 3.10 11.51 9.85
C ALA A 64 2.29 12.52 10.67
N ASP A 65 1.19 13.04 10.09
CA ASP A 65 0.33 14.03 10.76
C ASP A 65 -0.57 13.41 11.85
N GLU A 66 -1.10 12.21 11.63
CA GLU A 66 -2.07 11.57 12.53
C GLU A 66 -1.47 10.53 13.49
N PHE A 67 -0.35 9.92 13.11
CA PHE A 67 0.32 8.77 13.75
C PHE A 67 1.85 8.94 13.68
N PRO A 68 2.41 10.02 14.28
CA PRO A 68 3.82 10.37 14.10
C PRO A 68 4.80 9.32 14.65
N ASP A 69 4.45 8.66 15.75
CA ASP A 69 5.30 7.61 16.33
C ASP A 69 5.41 6.41 15.38
N GLU A 70 4.30 6.00 14.76
CA GLU A 70 4.31 4.96 13.73
C GLU A 70 5.10 5.35 12.47
N PHE A 71 5.04 6.62 12.07
CA PHE A 71 5.81 7.09 10.92
C PHE A 71 7.32 6.95 11.18
N GLU A 72 7.79 7.44 12.33
CA GLU A 72 9.20 7.36 12.71
C GLU A 72 9.69 5.91 12.84
N ASP A 73 8.86 5.02 13.39
CA ASP A 73 9.19 3.60 13.54
C ASP A 73 9.31 2.87 12.19
N LEU A 74 8.55 3.26 11.18
CA LEU A 74 8.38 2.49 9.94
C LEU A 74 9.07 3.08 8.71
N VAL A 75 9.38 4.38 8.68
CA VAL A 75 9.86 5.07 7.46
C VAL A 75 11.14 4.45 6.88
N ALA A 76 12.05 3.99 7.74
CA ALA A 76 13.27 3.31 7.30
C ALA A 76 12.97 1.93 6.68
N GLU A 77 12.07 1.16 7.27
CA GLU A 77 11.66 -0.16 6.78
C GLU A 77 10.90 -0.08 5.45
N TRP A 78 10.11 0.98 5.25
CA TRP A 78 9.38 1.21 4.01
C TRP A 78 10.32 1.33 2.80
N ALA A 79 11.39 2.12 2.92
CA ALA A 79 12.37 2.29 1.86
C ALA A 79 13.05 0.96 1.48
N GLU A 80 13.39 0.13 2.48
CA GLU A 80 13.96 -1.20 2.24
C GLU A 80 12.96 -2.16 1.59
N THR A 81 11.70 -2.11 2.02
CA THR A 81 10.62 -2.96 1.50
C THR A 81 10.33 -2.63 0.04
N GLU A 82 10.30 -1.35 -0.32
CA GLU A 82 10.13 -0.90 -1.70
C GLU A 82 11.28 -1.33 -2.61
N ALA A 83 12.52 -1.13 -2.16
CA ALA A 83 13.70 -1.56 -2.91
C ALA A 83 13.71 -3.07 -3.17
N ARG A 84 13.18 -3.86 -2.23
CA ARG A 84 13.02 -5.32 -2.38
C ARG A 84 11.86 -5.72 -3.29
N ALA A 85 10.81 -4.91 -3.37
CA ALA A 85 9.66 -5.18 -4.24
C ALA A 85 10.02 -4.93 -5.72
N GLU A 86 10.96 -4.00 -5.96
CA GLU A 86 11.47 -3.71 -7.29
C GLU A 86 12.38 -4.83 -7.81
N HIS A 87 12.26 -5.14 -9.10
CA HIS A 87 13.12 -6.11 -9.77
C HIS A 87 13.56 -5.60 -11.13
N HIS A 88 14.64 -6.15 -11.65
CA HIS A 88 15.13 -5.77 -12.96
C HIS A 88 14.08 -6.14 -14.05
N PRO A 89 13.84 -5.30 -15.08
CA PRO A 89 12.85 -5.57 -16.11
C PRO A 89 13.07 -6.87 -16.90
N ALA A 90 14.32 -7.34 -16.97
CA ALA A 90 14.69 -8.61 -17.59
C ALA A 90 14.53 -9.84 -16.68
N SER A 91 14.09 -9.67 -15.43
CA SER A 91 13.87 -10.74 -14.46
C SER A 91 12.40 -10.79 -14.07
N SER A 92 11.85 -11.99 -13.89
CA SER A 92 10.54 -12.17 -13.29
C SER A 92 10.66 -12.35 -11.79
N SER A 93 9.66 -11.85 -11.05
CA SER A 93 9.53 -12.07 -9.62
C SER A 93 8.21 -12.77 -9.30
N PRO A 94 8.20 -13.84 -8.50
CA PRO A 94 6.95 -14.50 -8.07
C PRO A 94 6.12 -13.65 -7.10
N THR A 95 6.71 -12.60 -6.53
CA THR A 95 6.02 -11.66 -5.64
C THR A 95 5.51 -10.41 -6.34
N CYS A 96 5.81 -10.25 -7.64
CA CYS A 96 5.30 -9.15 -8.47
C CYS A 96 3.96 -9.55 -9.11
N GLY A 97 2.90 -8.82 -8.80
CA GLY A 97 1.55 -9.08 -9.32
C GLY A 97 1.48 -9.01 -10.85
N LEU A 98 2.18 -8.07 -11.47
CA LEU A 98 2.28 -7.97 -12.93
C LEU A 98 2.97 -9.20 -13.55
N CYS A 99 4.10 -9.65 -12.98
CA CYS A 99 4.79 -10.87 -13.44
C CYS A 99 3.87 -12.09 -13.37
N VAL A 100 3.12 -12.25 -12.26
CA VAL A 100 2.17 -13.34 -12.07
C VAL A 100 1.06 -13.26 -13.12
N ALA A 101 0.48 -12.09 -13.36
CA ALA A 101 -0.57 -11.89 -14.36
C ALA A 101 -0.09 -12.20 -15.79
N ILE A 102 1.11 -11.73 -16.15
CA ILE A 102 1.75 -12.00 -17.45
C ILE A 102 1.98 -13.50 -17.63
N ALA A 103 2.49 -14.20 -16.62
CA ALA A 103 2.69 -15.64 -16.67
C ALA A 103 1.36 -16.40 -16.88
N HIS A 104 0.29 -15.99 -16.20
CA HIS A 104 -1.04 -16.56 -16.39
C HIS A 104 -1.60 -16.33 -17.81
N ASP A 105 -1.46 -15.13 -18.37
CA ASP A 105 -1.90 -14.83 -19.74
C ASP A 105 -1.13 -15.66 -20.78
N HIS A 106 0.20 -15.77 -20.64
CA HIS A 106 1.02 -16.62 -21.52
C HIS A 106 0.61 -18.10 -21.44
N ALA A 107 0.35 -18.62 -20.24
CA ALA A 107 -0.12 -19.99 -20.07
C ALA A 107 -1.50 -20.20 -20.71
N ALA A 108 -2.42 -19.25 -20.57
CA ALA A 108 -3.75 -19.32 -21.19
C ALA A 108 -3.69 -19.31 -22.72
N ARG A 109 -2.76 -18.54 -23.32
CA ARG A 109 -2.58 -18.48 -24.78
C ARG A 109 -1.90 -19.70 -25.38
N THR A 110 -1.06 -20.38 -24.60
CA THR A 110 -0.29 -21.56 -25.05
C THR A 110 -1.02 -22.88 -24.77
N TRP A 111 -2.16 -22.86 -24.07
CA TRP A 111 -2.98 -24.06 -23.85
C TRP A 111 -3.54 -24.60 -25.18
N PRO A 112 -3.44 -25.91 -25.45
CA PRO A 112 -3.97 -26.49 -26.68
C PRO A 112 -5.50 -26.30 -26.71
N ARG A 113 -5.97 -25.56 -27.73
CA ARG A 113 -7.39 -25.56 -28.06
C ARG A 113 -7.72 -26.95 -28.57
N ALA A 114 -8.54 -27.69 -27.83
CA ALA A 114 -9.10 -28.96 -28.32
C ALA A 114 -9.77 -28.69 -29.67
N ALA A 115 -9.31 -29.41 -30.70
CA ALA A 115 -9.86 -29.38 -32.05
C ALA A 115 -11.21 -30.10 -32.11
#